data_AF-A0A6I7LZP0-F1
#
_entry.id   AF-A0A6I7LZP0-F1
#
_cell.length_a   1.000
_cell.length_b   1.000
_cell.length_c   1.000
_cell.angle_alpha   90.00
_cell.angle_beta   90.00
_cell.angle_gamma   90.00
#
_symmetry.space_group_name_H-M   'P 1'
#
loop_
_entity.id
_entity.type
_entity.pdbx_description
1 polymer ?
#
loop_
_entity_poly.entity_id
_entity_poly.type
_entity_poly.pdbx_seq_one_letter_code
_entity_poly.pdbx_strand_id
1 'polypeptide(L)'
;MKKTLLLPLLAVFIISGSAFAVPDLQLFIAGATYDNVTDTWVTHSSTFDLYVIGANQVMSNVQVSMALNLDQSVDPNGTASIGVNGTLYDSWIYGTPNFLPTHDIFPAWYTTFNAGNFGFIGRVGDVAPPYNYDPSAMGYLSTGNAWGQYKRYSISLSGIDYTHFDSYFYYNNSFGSSGHTKIKFAPFSHDAESSNNVVPEPTTLALFGIGTLGMGLVRKFRK
;
A
#
# COMPACT_ATOMS: atom_id res chain seq x y z
N MET A 1 1.14 -39.17 -41.73
CA MET A 1 1.19 -39.29 -40.25
C MET A 1 1.60 -37.93 -39.68
N LYS A 2 1.08 -37.51 -38.50
CA LYS A 2 1.33 -36.22 -37.78
C LYS A 2 0.32 -35.06 -37.96
N LYS A 3 -1.00 -35.28 -37.81
CA LYS A 3 -1.98 -34.16 -37.70
C LYS A 3 -3.00 -34.26 -36.56
N THR A 4 -2.96 -35.30 -35.73
CA THR A 4 -4.02 -35.58 -34.73
C THR A 4 -3.71 -35.11 -33.30
N LEU A 5 -2.56 -34.48 -33.04
CA LEU A 5 -2.16 -34.02 -31.70
C LEU A 5 -2.48 -32.55 -31.39
N LEU A 6 -3.02 -31.78 -32.35
CA LEU A 6 -3.29 -30.35 -32.17
C LEU A 6 -4.60 -30.04 -31.42
N LEU A 7 -5.62 -30.89 -31.53
CA LEU A 7 -6.94 -30.66 -30.92
C LEU A 7 -6.96 -30.70 -29.37
N PRO A 8 -6.33 -31.69 -28.70
CA PRO A 8 -6.35 -31.73 -27.23
C PRO A 8 -5.51 -30.62 -26.60
N LEU A 9 -4.46 -30.15 -27.28
CA LEU A 9 -3.64 -29.04 -26.80
C LEU A 9 -4.41 -27.71 -26.81
N LEU A 10 -5.26 -27.49 -27.82
CA LEU A 10 -6.10 -26.29 -27.92
C LEU A 10 -7.20 -26.25 -26.85
N ALA A 11 -7.73 -27.41 -26.46
CA ALA A 11 -8.74 -27.51 -25.40
C ALA A 11 -8.17 -27.18 -24.00
N VAL A 12 -6.88 -27.45 -23.75
CA VAL A 12 -6.21 -27.11 -22.48
C VAL A 12 -6.04 -25.60 -22.30
N PHE A 13 -5.85 -24.84 -23.38
CA PHE A 13 -5.77 -23.37 -23.31
C PHE A 13 -7.12 -22.67 -23.06
N ILE A 14 -8.25 -23.33 -23.30
CA ILE A 14 -9.58 -22.74 -23.06
C ILE A 14 -9.98 -22.80 -21.57
N ILE A 15 -9.29 -23.63 -20.77
CA ILE A 15 -9.57 -23.82 -19.33
C ILE A 15 -8.56 -23.07 -18.45
N SER A 16 -7.74 -22.17 -19.00
CA SER A 16 -6.87 -21.31 -18.18
C SER A 16 -7.70 -20.25 -17.47
N GLY A 17 -8.30 -20.62 -16.33
CA GLY A 17 -8.85 -19.66 -15.39
C GLY A 17 -7.74 -18.77 -14.85
N SER A 18 -8.03 -17.48 -14.68
CA SER A 18 -7.10 -16.55 -14.06
C SER A 18 -6.80 -16.99 -12.62
N ALA A 19 -5.56 -17.38 -12.36
CA ALA A 19 -5.08 -17.64 -11.01
C ALA A 19 -4.77 -16.30 -10.36
N PHE A 20 -5.72 -15.78 -9.57
CA PHE A 20 -5.55 -14.52 -8.85
C PHE A 20 -4.84 -14.79 -7.53
N ALA A 21 -3.51 -14.71 -7.59
CA ALA A 21 -2.66 -14.95 -6.44
C ALA A 21 -2.69 -13.72 -5.53
N VAL A 22 -3.25 -13.90 -4.33
CA VAL A 22 -3.10 -12.94 -3.24
C VAL A 22 -1.60 -12.81 -2.94
N PRO A 23 -1.01 -11.60 -2.95
CA PRO A 23 0.40 -11.47 -2.61
C PRO A 23 0.67 -11.87 -1.16
N ASP A 24 1.88 -12.40 -0.91
CA ASP A 24 2.27 -12.87 0.41
C ASP A 24 2.31 -11.75 1.46
N LEU A 25 2.59 -10.52 1.04
CA LEU A 25 2.64 -9.36 1.91
C LEU A 25 2.06 -8.16 1.16
N GLN A 26 1.25 -7.37 1.85
CA GLN A 26 0.50 -6.25 1.27
C GLN A 26 0.26 -5.18 2.35
N LEU A 27 0.11 -3.92 1.92
CA LEU A 27 -0.34 -2.81 2.74
C LEU A 27 -1.69 -2.27 2.23
N PHE A 28 -2.46 -1.73 3.17
CA PHE A 28 -3.74 -1.07 2.87
C PHE A 28 -3.98 0.05 3.89
N ILE A 29 -4.51 1.18 3.43
CA ILE A 29 -4.93 2.27 4.31
C ILE A 29 -6.45 2.34 4.32
N ALA A 30 -7.06 2.27 5.52
CA ALA A 30 -8.50 2.40 5.64
C ALA A 30 -8.99 3.77 5.16
N GLY A 31 -9.94 3.76 4.22
CA GLY A 31 -10.50 4.98 3.62
C GLY A 31 -9.61 5.67 2.58
N ALA A 32 -8.48 5.08 2.21
CA ALA A 32 -7.65 5.58 1.11
C ALA A 32 -8.32 5.34 -0.26
N THR A 33 -7.80 6.04 -1.28
CA THR A 33 -8.16 5.82 -2.68
C THR A 33 -6.99 5.16 -3.40
N TYR A 34 -7.27 4.18 -4.25
CA TYR A 34 -6.25 3.55 -5.09
C TYR A 34 -5.88 4.45 -6.26
N ASP A 35 -4.62 4.85 -6.37
CA ASP A 35 -4.09 5.53 -7.55
C ASP A 35 -3.61 4.50 -8.57
N ASN A 36 -4.20 4.50 -9.77
CA ASN A 36 -3.86 3.56 -10.85
C ASN A 36 -2.67 4.04 -11.69
N VAL A 37 -2.14 5.25 -11.43
CA VAL A 37 -0.96 5.79 -12.12
C VAL A 37 0.30 5.31 -11.42
N THR A 38 0.29 5.36 -10.09
CA THR A 38 1.39 4.94 -9.22
C THR A 38 1.18 3.55 -8.62
N ASP A 39 0.01 2.94 -8.87
CA ASP A 39 -0.41 1.64 -8.33
C ASP A 39 -0.24 1.57 -6.80
N THR A 40 -0.86 2.49 -6.05
CA THR A 40 -0.68 2.55 -4.57
C THR A 40 -1.93 3.07 -3.86
N TRP A 41 -2.05 2.78 -2.56
CA TRP A 41 -3.12 3.31 -1.71
C TRP A 41 -2.76 4.69 -1.17
N VAL A 42 -3.52 5.72 -1.55
CA VAL A 42 -3.23 7.12 -1.18
C VAL A 42 -4.25 7.64 -0.17
N THR A 43 -3.75 8.22 0.93
CA THR A 43 -4.55 9.03 1.85
C THR A 43 -4.04 10.47 1.94
N HIS A 44 -4.95 11.41 2.18
CA HIS A 44 -4.62 12.80 2.48
C HIS A 44 -4.82 13.15 3.96
N SER A 45 -5.07 12.15 4.80
CA SER A 45 -5.19 12.32 6.24
C SER A 45 -3.82 12.21 6.91
N SER A 46 -3.57 13.06 7.91
CA SER A 46 -2.43 12.92 8.82
C SER A 46 -2.65 11.86 9.89
N THR A 47 -3.87 11.34 10.05
CA THR A 47 -4.18 10.22 10.94
C THR A 47 -5.00 9.17 10.21
N PHE A 48 -4.56 7.91 10.26
CA PHE A 48 -5.21 6.81 9.54
C PHE A 48 -4.84 5.45 10.14
N ASP A 49 -5.60 4.42 9.78
CA ASP A 49 -5.28 3.04 10.13
C ASP A 49 -4.57 2.37 8.95
N LEU A 50 -3.31 1.97 9.15
CA LEU A 50 -2.52 1.16 8.23
C LEU A 50 -2.70 -0.32 8.56
N TYR A 51 -3.04 -1.10 7.54
CA TYR A 51 -3.15 -2.55 7.61
C TYR A 51 -1.94 -3.18 6.95
N VAL A 52 -1.29 -4.09 7.66
CA VAL A 52 -0.28 -4.99 7.10
C VAL A 52 -0.93 -6.36 6.98
N ILE A 53 -0.95 -6.93 5.78
CA ILE A 53 -1.61 -8.20 5.47
C ILE A 53 -0.56 -9.21 5.04
N GLY A 54 -0.45 -10.30 5.79
CA GLY A 54 0.35 -11.45 5.43
C GLY A 54 -0.53 -12.60 4.92
N ALA A 55 -0.14 -13.23 3.81
CA ALA A 55 -0.84 -14.34 3.17
C ALA A 55 0.12 -15.46 2.73
N ASN A 56 -0.44 -16.63 2.44
CA ASN A 56 0.20 -17.83 1.85
C ASN A 56 1.32 -18.51 2.63
N GLN A 57 1.95 -17.82 3.59
CA GLN A 57 3.03 -18.38 4.40
C GLN A 57 3.09 -17.74 5.79
N VAL A 58 3.72 -18.45 6.73
CA VAL A 58 4.09 -17.89 8.03
C VAL A 58 5.29 -16.98 7.84
N MET A 59 5.21 -15.76 8.37
CA MET A 59 6.28 -14.76 8.30
C MET A 59 6.72 -14.38 9.70
N SER A 60 8.02 -14.14 9.85
CA SER A 60 8.61 -13.70 11.11
C SER A 60 9.30 -12.37 10.92
N ASN A 61 9.23 -11.51 11.95
CA ASN A 61 9.88 -10.20 11.98
C ASN A 61 9.55 -9.33 10.75
N VAL A 62 8.28 -9.28 10.34
CA VAL A 62 7.85 -8.37 9.28
C VAL A 62 8.15 -6.93 9.72
N GLN A 63 8.86 -6.20 8.88
CA GLN A 63 9.16 -4.79 9.05
C GLN A 63 8.28 -3.95 8.14
N VAL A 64 8.00 -2.73 8.58
CA VAL A 64 7.44 -1.68 7.73
C VAL A 64 8.42 -0.53 7.71
N SER A 65 8.91 -0.17 6.53
CA SER A 65 9.68 1.04 6.29
C SER A 65 8.73 2.21 6.09
N MET A 66 9.06 3.34 6.69
CA MET A 66 8.36 4.60 6.54
C MET A 66 9.36 5.61 6.00
N ALA A 67 9.17 6.05 4.76
CA ALA A 67 10.11 6.88 4.03
C ALA A 67 9.51 8.25 3.70
N LEU A 68 10.28 9.31 3.88
CA LEU A 68 9.88 10.69 3.63
C LEU A 68 10.39 11.16 2.27
N ASN A 69 9.55 11.91 1.54
CA ASN A 69 9.98 12.60 0.33
C ASN A 69 10.61 13.95 0.68
N LEU A 70 11.82 13.89 1.24
CA LEU A 70 12.61 15.05 1.63
C LEU A 70 14.01 14.95 1.03
N ASP A 71 14.53 16.09 0.60
CA ASP A 71 15.91 16.20 0.12
C ASP A 71 16.91 15.77 1.21
N GLN A 72 18.01 15.12 0.82
CA GLN A 72 19.06 14.69 1.74
C GLN A 72 19.62 15.82 2.62
N SER A 73 19.64 17.05 2.11
CA SER A 73 20.13 18.23 2.84
C SER A 73 19.18 18.73 3.93
N VAL A 74 17.93 18.25 3.94
CA VAL A 74 16.91 18.60 4.94
C VAL A 74 16.85 17.50 5.98
N ASP A 75 17.48 17.71 7.13
CA ASP A 75 17.44 16.76 8.24
C ASP A 75 16.07 16.79 8.95
N PRO A 76 15.28 15.71 8.89
CA PRO A 76 13.96 15.63 9.52
C PRO A 76 14.01 15.36 11.04
N ASN A 77 15.19 15.04 11.60
CA ASN A 77 15.32 14.74 13.02
C ASN A 77 14.89 15.95 13.88
N GLY A 78 13.90 15.73 14.75
CA GLY A 78 13.32 16.76 15.61
C GLY A 78 12.26 17.65 14.96
N THR A 79 12.00 17.52 13.66
CA THR A 79 10.95 18.29 12.95
C THR A 79 9.82 17.40 12.42
N ALA A 80 10.12 16.16 12.07
CA ALA A 80 9.16 15.18 11.58
C ALA A 80 9.05 13.98 12.53
N SER A 81 7.84 13.46 12.73
CA SER A 81 7.61 12.24 13.49
C SER A 81 6.39 11.45 13.01
N ILE A 82 6.46 10.14 13.17
CA ILE A 82 5.35 9.20 12.93
C ILE A 82 5.01 8.49 14.24
N GLY A 83 3.78 8.63 14.69
CA GLY A 83 3.22 7.83 15.77
C GLY A 83 2.65 6.52 15.22
N VAL A 84 3.10 5.38 15.73
CA VAL A 84 2.57 4.04 15.41
C VAL A 84 2.01 3.42 16.69
N ASN A 85 0.69 3.27 16.77
CA ASN A 85 -0.01 2.81 17.99
C ASN A 85 0.40 3.61 19.25
N GLY A 86 0.68 4.91 19.09
CA GLY A 86 1.13 5.79 20.17
C GLY A 86 2.64 5.76 20.46
N THR A 87 3.42 4.86 19.85
CA THR A 87 4.88 4.92 19.89
C THR A 87 5.41 5.90 18.85
N LEU A 88 6.21 6.87 19.29
CA LEU A 88 6.77 7.89 18.42
C LEU A 88 8.05 7.40 17.73
N TYR A 89 8.14 7.64 16.42
CA TYR A 89 9.31 7.43 15.58
C TYR A 89 9.74 8.78 14.99
N ASP A 90 10.84 9.32 15.49
CA ASP A 90 11.39 10.64 15.14
C ASP A 90 12.90 10.60 14.84
N SER A 91 13.48 9.39 14.79
CA SER A 91 14.86 9.13 14.41
C SER A 91 14.93 8.60 12.98
N TRP A 92 15.55 9.39 12.12
CA TRP A 92 15.60 9.19 10.69
C TRP A 92 17.02 8.94 10.20
N ILE A 93 17.16 7.99 9.28
CA ILE A 93 18.42 7.66 8.62
C ILE A 93 18.23 7.87 7.12
N TYR A 94 19.16 8.57 6.47
CA TYR A 94 19.15 8.71 5.03
C TYR A 94 19.76 7.49 4.35
N GLY A 95 19.03 6.87 3.42
CA GLY A 95 19.52 5.78 2.61
C GLY A 95 18.41 4.86 2.10
N THR A 96 18.75 3.60 1.92
CA THR A 96 17.81 2.54 1.53
C THR A 96 17.82 1.48 2.63
N PRO A 97 16.66 1.08 3.18
CA PRO A 97 16.57 -0.07 4.07
C PRO A 97 17.25 -1.27 3.41
N ASN A 98 18.17 -1.91 4.14
CA ASN A 98 19.04 -2.95 3.59
C ASN A 98 18.24 -3.96 2.74
N PHE A 99 18.66 -4.10 1.48
CA PHE A 99 18.14 -5.03 0.46
C PHE A 99 16.69 -4.80 -0.01
N LEU A 100 16.06 -3.66 0.31
CA LEU A 100 14.99 -3.18 -0.57
C LEU A 100 15.62 -2.76 -1.90
N PRO A 101 15.05 -3.14 -3.05
CA PRO A 101 15.54 -2.66 -4.33
C PRO A 101 15.48 -1.13 -4.39
N THR A 102 16.37 -0.50 -5.17
CA THR A 102 16.43 0.96 -5.35
C THR A 102 15.26 1.56 -6.13
N HIS A 103 14.17 0.82 -6.28
CA HIS A 103 12.97 1.31 -6.94
C HIS A 103 12.04 1.92 -5.89
N ASP A 104 11.16 2.82 -6.32
CA ASP A 104 10.31 3.69 -5.47
C ASP A 104 11.05 4.94 -4.94
N ILE A 105 10.83 5.34 -3.68
CA ILE A 105 11.31 6.62 -3.12
C ILE A 105 12.77 6.59 -2.68
N PHE A 106 13.39 5.40 -2.60
CA PHE A 106 14.74 5.26 -2.07
C PHE A 106 15.84 5.67 -3.08
N PRO A 107 16.94 6.28 -2.63
CA PRO A 107 17.29 6.60 -1.25
C PRO A 107 16.44 7.76 -0.68
N ALA A 108 16.05 7.64 0.58
CA ALA A 108 15.19 8.60 1.28
C ALA A 108 15.57 8.68 2.77
N TRP A 109 15.04 9.68 3.47
CA TRP A 109 14.99 9.64 4.93
C TRP A 109 13.97 8.60 5.36
N TYR A 110 14.39 7.59 6.11
CA TYR A 110 13.51 6.52 6.54
C TYR A 110 13.71 6.12 8.00
N THR A 111 12.67 5.50 8.54
CA THR A 111 12.71 4.72 9.78
C THR A 111 11.89 3.45 9.60
N THR A 112 11.93 2.54 10.57
CA THR A 112 11.24 1.24 10.46
C THR A 112 10.59 0.86 11.78
N PHE A 113 9.42 0.22 11.71
CA PHE A 113 8.84 -0.47 12.85
C PHE A 113 8.60 -1.96 12.58
N ASN A 114 8.59 -2.75 13.65
CA ASN A 114 8.36 -4.19 13.58
C ASN A 114 6.86 -4.50 13.65
N ALA A 115 6.28 -4.97 12.55
CA ALA A 115 4.90 -5.44 12.47
C ALA A 115 4.72 -6.85 13.10
N GLY A 116 5.81 -7.51 13.48
CA GLY A 116 5.85 -8.78 14.19
C GLY A 116 5.63 -9.97 13.26
N ASN A 117 5.15 -11.07 13.84
CA ASN A 117 4.98 -12.33 13.12
C ASN A 117 3.56 -12.46 12.56
N PHE A 118 3.43 -13.09 11.40
CA PHE A 118 2.15 -13.35 10.73
C PHE A 118 1.97 -14.85 10.55
N GLY A 119 0.77 -15.34 10.89
CA GLY A 119 0.39 -16.74 10.72
C GLY A 119 -0.91 -16.90 9.95
N PHE A 120 -1.50 -18.09 10.04
CA PHE A 120 -2.78 -18.43 9.41
C PHE A 120 -3.92 -18.31 10.42
N ILE A 121 -4.50 -17.11 10.54
CA ILE A 121 -5.63 -16.85 11.44
C ILE A 121 -6.96 -16.98 10.69
N GLY A 122 -7.04 -16.48 9.47
CA GLY A 122 -8.26 -16.48 8.67
C GLY A 122 -7.99 -16.35 7.17
N ARG A 123 -9.05 -16.25 6.36
CA ARG A 123 -8.88 -15.98 4.93
C ARG A 123 -8.76 -14.48 4.69
N VAL A 124 -7.81 -14.11 3.84
CA VAL A 124 -7.54 -12.74 3.40
C VAL A 124 -7.65 -12.66 1.87
N GLY A 125 -7.91 -11.46 1.36
CA GLY A 125 -7.99 -11.18 -0.06
C GLY A 125 -6.80 -10.36 -0.57
N ASP A 126 -6.82 -10.10 -1.87
CA ASP A 126 -5.95 -9.14 -2.55
C ASP A 126 -6.56 -7.75 -2.38
N VAL A 127 -5.79 -6.82 -1.80
CA VAL A 127 -6.31 -5.47 -1.52
C VAL A 127 -6.38 -4.61 -2.77
N ALA A 128 -5.59 -4.88 -3.81
CA ALA A 128 -5.55 -4.06 -5.02
C ALA A 128 -6.74 -4.33 -5.97
N PRO A 129 -7.04 -3.40 -6.88
CA PRO A 129 -7.99 -3.64 -7.95
C PRO A 129 -7.57 -4.84 -8.82
N PRO A 130 -8.52 -5.65 -9.32
CA PRO A 130 -9.97 -5.46 -9.22
C PRO A 130 -10.63 -6.08 -7.96
N TYR A 131 -9.88 -6.70 -7.05
CA TYR A 131 -10.43 -7.44 -5.91
C TYR A 131 -10.93 -6.53 -4.79
N ASN A 132 -10.18 -5.46 -4.52
CA ASN A 132 -10.54 -4.42 -3.56
C ASN A 132 -10.91 -5.01 -2.18
N TYR A 133 -10.14 -5.99 -1.68
CA TYR A 133 -10.33 -6.48 -0.32
C TYR A 133 -10.07 -5.36 0.68
N ASP A 134 -11.09 -4.99 1.46
CA ASP A 134 -10.98 -4.00 2.52
C ASP A 134 -11.00 -4.71 3.90
N PRO A 135 -9.85 -4.93 4.54
CA PRO A 135 -9.80 -5.56 5.86
C PRO A 135 -10.45 -4.71 6.98
N SER A 136 -10.67 -3.41 6.76
CA SER A 136 -11.31 -2.53 7.74
C SER A 136 -12.83 -2.69 7.76
N ALA A 137 -13.43 -2.93 6.59
CA ALA A 137 -14.88 -3.14 6.46
C ALA A 137 -15.29 -4.61 6.49
N MET A 138 -14.49 -5.48 5.86
CA MET A 138 -14.85 -6.89 5.65
C MET A 138 -14.31 -7.82 6.74
N GLY A 139 -13.21 -7.44 7.39
CA GLY A 139 -12.47 -8.33 8.28
C GLY A 139 -12.01 -9.61 7.57
N TYR A 140 -11.87 -10.72 8.31
CA TYR A 140 -11.56 -12.01 7.69
C TYR A 140 -12.70 -12.51 6.80
N LEU A 141 -12.34 -12.99 5.62
CA LEU A 141 -13.31 -13.45 4.64
C LEU A 141 -13.86 -14.85 4.99
N SER A 142 -15.15 -15.08 4.75
CA SER A 142 -15.75 -16.42 4.84
C SER A 142 -15.29 -17.32 3.68
N THR A 143 -15.03 -16.72 2.52
CA THR A 143 -14.47 -17.33 1.33
C THR A 143 -13.38 -16.39 0.80
N GLY A 144 -12.24 -16.93 0.39
CA GLY A 144 -11.10 -16.08 0.05
C GLY A 144 -9.95 -16.88 -0.52
N ASN A 145 -9.08 -16.20 -1.26
CA ASN A 145 -8.11 -16.83 -2.13
C ASN A 145 -6.82 -17.26 -1.39
N ALA A 146 -6.58 -16.75 -0.18
CA ALA A 146 -5.44 -17.15 0.64
C ALA A 146 -5.76 -17.24 2.14
N TRP A 147 -5.02 -18.10 2.85
CA TRP A 147 -4.95 -18.09 4.31
C TRP A 147 -3.87 -17.11 4.76
N GLY A 148 -4.15 -16.38 5.84
CA GLY A 148 -3.27 -15.33 6.31
C GLY A 148 -3.74 -14.67 7.61
N GLN A 149 -3.18 -13.50 7.85
CA GLN A 149 -3.46 -12.64 8.99
C GLN A 149 -3.30 -11.19 8.53
N TYR A 150 -4.14 -10.29 9.04
CA TYR A 150 -3.86 -8.86 8.97
C TYR A 150 -3.68 -8.28 10.37
N LYS A 151 -2.92 -7.18 10.46
CA LYS A 151 -2.76 -6.38 11.68
C LYS A 151 -2.97 -4.92 11.35
N ARG A 152 -3.55 -4.21 12.31
CA ARG A 152 -3.87 -2.79 12.20
C ARG A 152 -2.92 -1.96 13.06
N TYR A 153 -2.45 -0.85 12.49
CA TYR A 153 -1.59 0.12 13.12
C TYR A 153 -2.21 1.51 12.97
N SER A 154 -2.49 2.18 14.09
CA SER A 154 -2.94 3.57 14.06
C SER A 154 -1.73 4.46 13.81
N ILE A 155 -1.76 5.21 12.71
CA ILE A 155 -0.71 6.09 12.24
C ILE A 155 -1.11 7.54 12.51
N SER A 156 -0.16 8.34 13.01
CA SER A 156 -0.28 9.78 13.12
C SER A 156 0.98 10.47 12.61
N LEU A 157 0.84 11.39 11.68
CA LEU A 157 1.94 12.14 11.06
C LEU A 157 2.03 13.56 11.65
N SER A 158 3.23 14.00 11.98
CA SER A 158 3.52 15.36 12.42
C SER A 158 4.74 15.91 11.71
N GLY A 159 4.61 17.10 11.10
CA GLY A 159 5.70 17.75 10.36
C GLY A 159 6.09 17.01 9.08
N ILE A 160 5.17 16.24 8.49
CA ILE A 160 5.41 15.42 7.29
C ILE A 160 4.36 15.75 6.23
N ASP A 161 4.81 16.07 5.02
CA ASP A 161 3.93 16.32 3.88
C ASP A 161 3.70 15.07 3.02
N TYR A 162 4.66 14.15 3.01
CA TYR A 162 4.57 12.90 2.27
C TYR A 162 5.28 11.77 3.03
N THR A 163 4.62 10.62 3.13
CA THR A 163 5.21 9.38 3.64
C THR A 163 4.84 8.21 2.74
N HIS A 164 5.84 7.45 2.29
CA HIS A 164 5.66 6.15 1.66
C HIS A 164 5.88 5.02 2.67
N PHE A 165 5.07 3.96 2.57
CA PHE A 165 5.15 2.77 3.39
C PHE A 165 5.42 1.55 2.51
N ASP A 166 6.50 0.83 2.83
CA ASP A 166 6.82 -0.46 2.23
C ASP A 166 6.93 -1.51 3.36
N SER A 167 6.49 -2.74 3.12
CA SER A 167 6.61 -3.82 4.09
C SER A 167 7.43 -4.96 3.54
N TYR A 168 8.29 -5.52 4.38
CA TYR A 168 9.20 -6.58 3.98
C TYR A 168 9.51 -7.54 5.12
N PHE A 169 9.98 -8.73 4.78
CA PHE A 169 10.53 -9.68 5.73
C PHE A 169 11.66 -10.49 5.13
N TYR A 170 12.49 -11.02 6.02
CA TYR A 170 13.59 -11.90 5.67
C TYR A 170 13.14 -13.35 5.75
N TYR A 171 13.51 -14.14 4.75
CA TYR A 171 13.34 -15.59 4.78
C TYR A 171 14.61 -16.30 4.35
N ASN A 172 14.87 -17.45 4.97
CA ASN A 172 15.99 -18.30 4.61
C ASN A 172 15.58 -19.18 3.44
N ASN A 173 16.32 -19.11 2.33
CA ASN A 173 16.18 -20.10 1.28
C ASN A 173 17.12 -21.27 1.57
N SER A 174 16.58 -22.41 2.01
CA SER A 174 17.37 -23.61 2.31
C SER A 174 17.81 -24.41 1.07
N PHE A 175 17.63 -23.89 -0.14
CA PHE A 175 18.15 -24.53 -1.35
C PHE A 175 19.65 -24.23 -1.52
N GLY A 176 20.48 -25.16 -1.04
CA GLY A 176 21.94 -25.14 -1.16
C GLY A 176 22.67 -24.95 0.18
N SER A 177 23.91 -25.45 0.28
CA SER A 177 24.75 -25.44 1.50
C SER A 177 25.21 -24.05 1.97
N SER A 178 24.63 -22.97 1.45
CA SER A 178 24.92 -21.60 1.82
C SER A 178 23.58 -20.90 2.02
N GLY A 179 23.10 -20.87 3.27
CA GLY A 179 21.84 -20.22 3.61
C GLY A 179 21.89 -18.75 3.23
N HIS A 180 21.30 -18.40 2.08
CA HIS A 180 21.15 -17.02 1.65
C HIS A 180 19.86 -16.47 2.24
N THR A 181 19.98 -15.42 3.04
CA THR A 181 18.84 -14.61 3.47
C THR A 181 18.30 -13.87 2.25
N LYS A 182 17.04 -14.12 1.90
CA LYS A 182 16.31 -13.39 0.85
C LYS A 182 15.30 -12.45 1.51
N ILE A 183 14.99 -11.36 0.81
CA ILE A 183 13.88 -10.48 1.17
C ILE A 183 12.68 -10.81 0.30
N LYS A 184 11.50 -10.70 0.89
CA LYS A 184 10.24 -10.58 0.18
C LYS A 184 9.54 -9.33 0.70
N PHE A 185 9.02 -8.53 -0.22
CA PHE A 185 8.39 -7.24 0.04
C PHE A 185 6.98 -7.22 -0.55
N ALA A 186 6.16 -6.26 -0.13
CA ALA A 186 4.86 -6.04 -0.75
C ALA A 186 5.04 -5.62 -2.22
N PRO A 187 4.23 -6.12 -3.16
CA PRO A 187 4.29 -5.62 -4.53
C PRO A 187 3.78 -4.16 -4.56
N PHE A 188 4.31 -3.35 -5.49
CA PHE A 188 3.98 -1.91 -5.57
C PHE A 188 2.51 -1.57 -5.53
N SER A 189 1.73 -2.32 -6.33
CA SER A 189 0.26 -2.32 -6.34
C SER A 189 -0.42 -2.44 -4.97
N HIS A 190 0.33 -2.71 -3.92
CA HIS A 190 -0.09 -2.95 -2.55
C HIS A 190 0.75 -2.16 -1.55
N ASP A 191 1.43 -1.11 -1.99
CA ASP A 191 2.06 -0.14 -1.12
C ASP A 191 1.03 0.88 -0.62
N ALA A 192 1.48 1.75 0.28
CA ALA A 192 0.65 2.75 0.91
C ALA A 192 1.40 4.08 1.00
N GLU A 193 0.72 5.17 0.73
CA GLU A 193 1.27 6.52 0.85
C GLU A 193 0.29 7.50 1.50
N SER A 194 0.86 8.48 2.19
CA SER A 194 0.15 9.66 2.67
C SER A 194 0.72 10.88 1.97
N SER A 195 -0.15 11.73 1.44
CA SER A 195 0.23 13.06 0.95
C SER A 195 -0.70 14.12 1.54
N ASN A 196 -0.16 15.02 2.37
CA ASN A 196 -0.88 16.18 2.90
C ASN A 196 -1.05 17.30 1.86
N ASN A 197 -0.71 17.04 0.59
CA ASN A 197 -1.15 17.88 -0.52
C ASN A 197 -2.68 17.82 -0.56
N VAL A 198 -3.32 18.74 0.16
CA VAL A 198 -4.73 19.02 0.03
C VAL A 198 -4.94 19.35 -1.44
N VAL A 199 -5.50 18.40 -2.20
CA VAL A 199 -5.91 18.67 -3.57
C VAL A 199 -6.84 19.88 -3.47
N PRO A 200 -6.50 21.04 -4.06
CA PRO A 200 -7.34 22.22 -3.96
C PRO A 200 -8.75 21.81 -4.39
N GLU A 201 -9.77 22.19 -3.61
CA GLU A 201 -11.16 21.86 -3.93
C GLU A 201 -11.39 22.10 -5.42
N PRO A 202 -11.99 21.14 -6.15
CA PRO A 202 -12.13 21.24 -7.59
C PRO A 202 -12.67 22.63 -7.94
N THR A 203 -11.95 23.38 -8.77
CA THR A 203 -12.38 24.70 -9.27
C THR A 203 -13.78 24.66 -9.91
N THR A 204 -14.29 23.46 -10.21
CA THR A 204 -15.67 23.19 -10.59
C THR A 204 -16.70 23.58 -9.53
N LEU A 205 -16.42 23.47 -8.23
CA LEU A 205 -17.33 23.94 -7.16
C LEU A 205 -17.39 25.46 -7.12
N ALA A 206 -16.24 26.13 -7.26
CA ALA A 206 -16.19 27.58 -7.41
C ALA A 206 -16.91 28.03 -8.69
N LEU A 207 -16.69 27.34 -9.82
CA LEU A 207 -17.35 27.63 -11.09
C LEU A 207 -18.87 27.39 -11.02
N PHE A 208 -19.31 26.34 -10.32
CA PHE A 208 -20.72 26.07 -10.05
C PHE A 208 -21.35 27.16 -9.18
N GLY A 209 -20.65 27.61 -8.13
CA GLY A 209 -21.06 28.75 -7.30
C GLY A 209 -21.17 30.06 -8.09
N ILE A 210 -20.15 30.37 -8.90
CA ILE A 210 -20.15 31.57 -9.76
C ILE A 210 -21.25 31.48 -10.83
N GLY A 211 -21.44 30.31 -11.43
CA GLY A 211 -22.47 30.07 -12.44
C GLY A 211 -23.90 30.23 -11.89
N THR A 212 -24.16 29.71 -10.68
CA THR A 212 -25.46 29.85 -10.02
C THR A 212 -25.75 31.29 -9.58
N LEU A 213 -24.75 32.01 -9.06
CA LEU A 213 -24.88 33.45 -8.77
C LEU A 213 -25.11 34.28 -10.04
N GLY A 214 -24.38 33.98 -11.12
CA GLY A 214 -24.53 34.63 -12.42
C GLY A 214 -25.95 34.47 -12.99
N MET A 215 -26.50 33.24 -12.94
CA MET A 215 -27.88 32.98 -13.37
C MET A 215 -28.92 33.75 -12.53
N GLY A 216 -28.70 33.86 -11.21
CA GLY A 216 -29.55 34.66 -10.32
C GLY A 216 -29.56 36.14 -10.67
N LEU A 217 -28.39 36.71 -10.98
CA LEU A 217 -28.25 38.11 -11.38
C LEU A 217 -28.90 38.37 -12.75
N VAL A 218 -28.68 37.52 -13.75
CA VAL A 218 -29.31 37.66 -15.07
C VAL A 218 -30.84 37.63 -14.98
N ARG A 219 -31.41 36.83 -14.08
CA ARG A 219 -32.86 36.80 -13.84
C ARG A 219 -33.39 38.11 -13.24
N LYS A 220 -32.60 38.80 -12.42
CA LYS A 220 -32.98 40.09 -11.81
C LYS A 220 -33.01 41.23 -12.82
N PHE A 221 -32.12 41.22 -13.82
CA PHE A 221 -31.99 42.28 -14.82
C PHE A 221 -32.87 42.08 -16.09
N ARG A 222 -33.63 40.99 -16.20
CA ARG A 222 -34.60 40.75 -17.29
C ARG A 222 -36.05 41.14 -16.95
N LYS A 223 -36.25 41.89 -15.87
CA LYS A 223 -37.52 42.60 -15.57
C LYS A 223 -37.35 44.08 -15.88
#